data_AF-A0A919P822-F1
#
_entry.id   AF-A0A919P822-F1
#
_cell.length_a   1.000
_cell.length_b   1.000
_cell.length_c   1.000
_cell.angle_alpha   90.00
_cell.angle_beta   90.00
_cell.angle_gamma   90.00
#
_symmetry.space_group_name_H-M   'P 1'
#
loop_
_entity.id
_entity.type
_entity.pdbx_description
1 polymer ?
#
loop_
_entity_poly.entity_id
_entity_poly.type
_entity_poly.pdbx_seq_one_letter_code
_entity_poly.pdbx_strand_id
1 'polypeptide(L)'
;MPAFRIKEAADLLGVSDDTVRRWADSGRIETTTDSSGRQAVDGAALARFAQELAHDAAQLHAGDIAAASVRNRFTGLVTRVVKDTVMAQVEIQAGPHRFVSLMSREAADELGLEPGVLAVAAVKATNVSVEIPRAR
;
A
#
# COMPACT_ATOMS: atom_id res chain seq x y z
N MET A 1 -10.42 21.49 -4.04
CA MET A 1 -9.82 20.16 -3.78
C MET A 1 -10.71 19.44 -2.77
N PRO A 2 -10.83 18.11 -2.83
CA PRO A 2 -11.61 17.37 -1.83
C PRO A 2 -11.00 17.57 -0.45
N ALA A 3 -11.83 17.66 0.59
CA ALA A 3 -11.40 17.66 1.98
C ALA A 3 -11.74 16.31 2.62
N PHE A 4 -10.80 15.73 3.35
CA PHE A 4 -10.95 14.42 4.00
C PHE A 4 -11.00 14.61 5.50
N ARG A 5 -12.04 14.10 6.18
CA ARG A 5 -12.09 14.11 7.64
C ARG A 5 -10.96 13.26 8.20
N ILE A 6 -10.60 13.50 9.47
CA ILE A 6 -9.51 12.79 10.15
C ILE A 6 -9.56 11.27 9.96
N LYS A 7 -10.74 10.67 10.10
CA LYS A 7 -10.92 9.23 9.87
C LYS A 7 -10.63 8.80 8.41
N GLU A 8 -11.15 9.55 7.45
CA GLU A 8 -10.93 9.27 6.02
C GLU A 8 -9.46 9.43 5.65
N ALA A 9 -8.78 10.43 6.22
CA ALA A 9 -7.34 10.61 6.08
C ALA A 9 -6.54 9.47 6.72
N ALA A 10 -6.95 8.99 7.90
CA ALA A 10 -6.31 7.88 8.59
C ALA A 10 -6.42 6.58 7.79
N ASP A 11 -7.61 6.29 7.26
CA ASP A 11 -7.86 5.13 6.38
C ASP A 11 -6.98 5.19 5.13
N LEU A 12 -6.87 6.36 4.48
CA LEU A 12 -6.02 6.56 3.29
C LEU A 12 -4.52 6.44 3.57
N LEU A 13 -4.07 6.86 4.75
CA LEU A 13 -2.68 6.79 5.18
C LEU A 13 -2.29 5.43 5.79
N GLY A 14 -3.27 4.53 6.02
CA GLY A 14 -3.04 3.23 6.64
C GLY A 14 -2.64 3.30 8.12
N VAL A 15 -3.11 4.31 8.85
CA VAL A 15 -2.81 4.52 10.28
C VAL A 15 -4.09 4.73 11.09
N SER A 16 -3.98 4.83 12.42
CA SER A 16 -5.13 5.11 13.28
C SER A 16 -5.54 6.59 13.27
N ASP A 17 -6.83 6.87 13.51
CA ASP A 17 -7.36 8.23 13.69
C ASP A 17 -6.54 9.04 14.71
N ASP A 18 -6.15 8.41 15.83
CA ASP A 18 -5.34 9.01 16.89
C ASP A 18 -3.96 9.43 16.40
N THR A 19 -3.35 8.66 15.48
CA THR A 19 -2.08 9.00 14.85
C THR A 19 -2.21 10.28 14.04
N VAL A 20 -3.28 10.40 13.25
CA VAL A 20 -3.53 11.61 12.43
C VAL A 20 -3.83 12.82 13.31
N ARG A 21 -4.61 12.65 14.39
CA ARG A 21 -4.85 13.73 15.38
C ARG A 21 -3.55 14.22 16.00
N ARG A 22 -2.69 13.30 16.44
CA ARG A 22 -1.38 13.66 17.02
C ARG A 22 -0.50 14.43 16.03
N TRP A 23 -0.50 14.05 14.75
CA TRP A 23 0.23 14.79 13.73
C TRP A 23 -0.38 16.17 13.44
N ALA A 24 -1.69 16.31 13.53
CA ALA A 24 -2.37 17.61 13.40
C ALA A 24 -2.02 18.52 14.59
N ASP A 25 -2.12 17.99 15.80
CA ASP A 25 -1.82 18.72 17.04
C ASP A 25 -0.35 19.17 17.09
N SER A 26 0.57 18.37 16.53
CA SER A 26 1.99 18.72 16.43
C SER A 26 2.32 19.62 15.23
N GLY A 27 1.35 19.99 14.39
CA GLY A 27 1.55 20.77 13.16
C GLY A 27 2.30 20.03 12.04
N ARG A 28 2.44 18.70 12.13
CA ARG A 28 3.08 17.90 11.07
C ARG A 28 2.18 17.74 9.84
N ILE A 29 0.86 17.78 10.04
CA ILE A 29 -0.12 17.84 8.95
C ILE A 29 -1.04 19.04 9.15
N GLU A 30 -1.12 19.92 8.17
CA GLU A 30 -2.02 21.08 8.22
C GLU A 30 -3.48 20.61 8.12
N THR A 31 -4.33 21.13 9.00
CA THR A 31 -5.77 20.83 8.98
C THR A 31 -6.58 22.04 8.55
N THR A 32 -7.74 21.76 7.97
CA THR A 32 -8.77 22.70 7.55
C THR A 32 -10.11 22.29 8.16
N THR A 33 -11.18 22.97 7.78
CA THR A 33 -12.56 22.58 8.12
C THR A 33 -13.30 22.15 6.86
N ASP A 34 -14.10 21.09 6.95
CA ASP A 34 -15.00 20.67 5.88
C ASP A 34 -16.23 21.59 5.78
N SER A 35 -17.09 21.34 4.80
CA SER A 35 -18.34 22.10 4.60
C SER A 35 -19.34 22.01 5.77
N SER A 36 -19.12 21.09 6.71
CA SER A 36 -19.91 20.89 7.92
C SER A 36 -19.22 21.44 9.19
N GLY A 37 -18.11 22.17 9.03
CA GLY A 37 -17.35 22.75 10.14
C GLY A 37 -16.52 21.75 10.94
N ARG A 38 -16.32 20.53 10.44
CA ARG A 38 -15.53 19.49 11.12
C ARG A 38 -14.08 19.53 10.64
N GLN A 39 -13.16 19.15 11.52
CA GLN A 39 -11.73 19.09 11.19
C GLN A 39 -11.48 18.10 10.04
N ALA A 40 -10.76 18.57 9.03
CA ALA A 40 -10.43 17.85 7.82
C ALA A 40 -9.02 18.19 7.34
N VAL A 41 -8.55 17.51 6.30
CA VAL A 41 -7.28 17.78 5.62
C VAL A 41 -7.59 18.03 4.15
N ASP A 42 -6.98 19.06 3.56
CA ASP A 42 -7.05 19.29 2.12
C ASP A 42 -6.42 18.10 1.37
N GLY A 43 -7.07 17.61 0.32
CA GLY A 43 -6.64 16.42 -0.40
C GLY A 43 -5.25 16.55 -1.04
N ALA A 44 -4.85 17.74 -1.51
CA ALA A 44 -3.52 17.95 -2.06
C ALA A 44 -2.45 17.98 -0.94
N ALA A 45 -2.78 18.58 0.21
CA ALA A 45 -1.92 18.51 1.40
C ALA A 45 -1.76 17.07 1.91
N LEU A 46 -2.86 16.32 1.99
CA LEU A 46 -2.84 14.91 2.40
C LEU A 46 -2.01 14.04 1.45
N ALA A 47 -2.15 14.26 0.13
CA ALA A 47 -1.37 13.52 -0.87
C ALA A 47 0.13 13.81 -0.78
N ARG A 48 0.53 15.08 -0.56
CA ARG A 48 1.94 15.43 -0.32
C ARG A 48 2.47 14.74 0.93
N PHE A 49 1.71 14.81 2.02
CA PHE A 49 2.09 14.17 3.28
C PHE A 49 2.22 12.64 3.15
N ALA A 50 1.33 12.00 2.38
CA ALA A 50 1.41 10.57 2.08
C ALA A 50 2.70 10.20 1.32
N GLN A 51 3.15 11.04 0.39
CA GLN A 51 4.41 10.82 -0.34
C GLN A 51 5.63 10.93 0.58
N GLU A 52 5.64 11.92 1.46
CA GLU A 52 6.71 12.10 2.47
C GLU A 52 6.78 10.88 3.40
N LEU A 53 5.63 10.45 3.94
CA LEU A 53 5.55 9.27 4.79
C LEU A 53 6.06 7.99 4.10
N ALA A 54 5.72 7.81 2.82
CA ALA A 54 6.17 6.67 2.03
C ALA A 54 7.68 6.72 1.75
N HIS A 55 8.25 7.90 1.53
CA HIS A 55 9.69 8.08 1.32
C HIS A 55 10.49 7.70 2.58
N ASP A 56 10.04 8.18 3.74
CA ASP A 56 10.65 7.86 5.04
C ASP A 56 10.62 6.34 5.31
N ALA A 57 9.48 5.70 5.05
CA ALA A 57 9.33 4.25 5.22
C ALA A 57 10.21 3.45 4.26
N ALA A 58 10.31 3.88 2.99
CA ALA A 58 11.15 3.23 1.99
C ALA A 58 12.65 3.28 2.37
N GLN A 59 13.11 4.37 2.98
CA GLN A 59 14.48 4.51 3.44
C GLN A 59 14.84 3.55 4.58
N LEU A 60 13.85 3.18 5.41
CA LEU A 60 14.00 2.17 6.48
C LEU A 60 13.98 0.73 5.96
N HIS A 61 13.38 0.49 4.78
CA HIS A 61 13.21 -0.86 4.20
C HIS A 61 14.14 -1.17 3.03
N ALA A 62 15.03 -0.24 2.66
CA ALA A 62 16.02 -0.44 1.60
C ALA A 62 17.14 -1.38 2.06
N GLY A 63 16.88 -2.70 2.03
CA GLY A 63 17.94 -3.69 1.83
C GLY A 63 18.54 -3.57 0.41
N ASP A 64 19.73 -4.16 0.20
CA ASP A 64 20.59 -4.10 -1.00
C ASP A 64 19.89 -4.27 -2.35
N ILE A 65 19.24 -3.21 -2.86
CA ILE A 65 18.65 -3.19 -4.20
C ILE A 65 19.19 -1.97 -4.93
N ALA A 66 20.24 -2.19 -5.72
CA ALA A 66 20.93 -1.13 -6.47
C ALA A 66 20.09 -0.53 -7.62
N ALA A 67 19.18 -1.32 -8.22
CA ALA A 67 18.24 -0.85 -9.24
C ALA A 67 17.05 -1.81 -9.36
N ALA A 68 15.83 -1.27 -9.46
CA ALA A 68 14.62 -2.06 -9.69
C ALA A 68 13.74 -1.43 -10.79
N SER A 69 13.38 -2.22 -11.81
CA SER A 69 12.42 -1.84 -12.84
C SER A 69 10.96 -1.97 -12.37
N VAL A 70 10.74 -2.76 -11.30
CA VAL A 70 9.44 -2.93 -10.66
C VAL A 70 9.35 -2.00 -9.46
N ARG A 71 8.42 -1.05 -9.53
CA ARG A 71 8.30 0.05 -8.56
C ARG A 71 7.38 -0.26 -7.39
N ASN A 72 6.31 -1.02 -7.61
CA ASN A 72 5.37 -1.36 -6.57
C ASN A 72 5.77 -2.69 -5.94
N ARG A 73 6.17 -2.68 -4.67
CA ARG A 73 6.61 -3.85 -3.92
C ARG A 73 5.85 -3.92 -2.61
N PHE A 74 5.19 -5.04 -2.38
CA PHE A 74 4.36 -5.25 -1.21
C PHE A 74 4.85 -6.52 -0.50
N THR A 75 5.55 -6.31 0.61
CA THR A 75 6.02 -7.41 1.46
C THR A 75 4.83 -8.02 2.19
N GLY A 76 4.73 -9.34 2.16
CA GLY A 76 3.62 -10.07 2.74
C GLY A 76 3.95 -11.54 2.97
N LEU A 77 2.93 -12.29 3.37
CA LEU A 77 3.04 -13.74 3.57
C LEU A 77 2.29 -14.46 2.46
N VAL A 78 2.89 -15.49 1.91
CA VAL A 78 2.18 -16.45 1.06
C VAL A 78 1.08 -17.09 1.90
N THR A 79 -0.14 -17.11 1.39
CA THR A 79 -1.32 -17.67 2.08
C THR A 79 -1.86 -18.92 1.40
N ARG A 80 -1.61 -19.06 0.09
CA ARG A 80 -2.04 -20.21 -0.68
C ARG A 80 -1.18 -20.37 -1.94
N VAL A 81 -0.88 -21.62 -2.27
CA VAL A 81 -0.22 -21.99 -3.53
C VAL A 81 -0.98 -23.14 -4.16
N VAL A 82 -1.39 -22.98 -5.42
CA VAL A 82 -2.03 -24.02 -6.23
C VAL A 82 -1.14 -24.26 -7.43
N LYS A 83 -0.63 -25.48 -7.58
CA LYS A 83 0.27 -25.87 -8.68
C LYS A 83 -0.47 -26.84 -9.59
N ASP A 84 -0.46 -26.57 -10.88
CA ASP A 84 -0.87 -27.51 -11.93
C ASP A 84 0.41 -28.08 -12.60
N THR A 85 0.31 -28.56 -13.83
CA THR A 85 1.42 -29.15 -14.58
C THR A 85 2.44 -28.08 -15.00
N VAL A 86 1.98 -26.95 -15.54
CA VAL A 86 2.85 -25.89 -16.07
C VAL A 86 2.81 -24.61 -15.24
N MET A 87 1.66 -24.30 -14.64
CA MET A 87 1.41 -23.04 -13.97
C MET A 87 1.21 -23.21 -12.47
N ALA A 88 1.47 -22.14 -11.74
CA ALA A 88 1.14 -22.00 -10.34
C ALA A 88 0.39 -20.68 -10.10
N GLN A 89 -0.63 -20.75 -9.25
CA GLN A 89 -1.27 -19.59 -8.64
C GLN A 89 -0.73 -19.42 -7.23
N VAL A 90 -0.21 -18.25 -6.92
CA VAL A 90 0.32 -17.88 -5.60
C VAL A 90 -0.47 -16.71 -5.06
N GLU A 91 -0.93 -16.82 -3.82
CA GLU A 91 -1.64 -15.75 -3.12
C GLU A 91 -0.77 -15.18 -2.00
N ILE A 92 -0.60 -13.86 -1.95
CA ILE A 92 0.18 -13.15 -0.93
C ILE A 92 -0.73 -12.16 -0.20
N GLN A 93 -0.76 -12.21 1.12
CA GLN A 93 -1.37 -11.17 1.96
C GLN A 93 -0.30 -10.15 2.36
N ALA A 94 -0.43 -8.92 1.90
CA ALA A 94 0.50 -7.82 2.19
C ALA A 94 -0.29 -6.60 2.72
N GLY A 95 -0.23 -6.39 4.04
CA GLY A 95 -1.07 -5.40 4.71
C GLY A 95 -2.56 -5.69 4.46
N PRO A 96 -3.38 -4.69 4.06
CA PRO A 96 -4.80 -4.88 3.75
C PRO A 96 -5.04 -5.52 2.37
N HIS A 97 -3.99 -5.76 1.57
CA HIS A 97 -4.11 -6.18 0.18
C HIS A 97 -3.83 -7.67 0.00
N ARG A 98 -4.70 -8.35 -0.76
CA ARG A 98 -4.46 -9.71 -1.26
C ARG A 98 -4.01 -9.65 -2.71
N PHE A 99 -2.80 -10.12 -2.98
CA PHE A 99 -2.23 -10.26 -4.32
C PHE A 99 -2.37 -11.70 -4.80
N VAL A 100 -2.74 -11.87 -6.07
CA VAL A 100 -2.74 -13.16 -6.75
C VAL A 100 -1.81 -13.07 -7.95
N SER A 101 -0.81 -13.93 -7.99
CA SER A 101 0.14 -14.04 -9.09
C SER A 101 -0.04 -15.37 -9.81
N LEU A 102 0.01 -15.33 -11.14
CA LEU A 102 0.16 -16.51 -11.97
C LEU A 102 1.61 -16.55 -12.48
N MET A 103 2.29 -17.66 -12.22
CA MET A 103 3.68 -17.90 -12.64
C MET A 103 3.86 -19.35 -13.08
N SER A 104 5.02 -19.71 -13.63
CA SER A 104 5.30 -21.11 -13.90
C SER A 104 5.38 -21.90 -12.60
N ARG A 105 5.02 -23.19 -12.67
CA ARG A 105 5.21 -24.14 -11.58
C ARG A 105 6.66 -24.17 -11.13
N GLU A 106 7.58 -24.25 -12.09
CA GLU A 106 9.03 -24.29 -11.86
C GLU A 106 9.50 -23.09 -11.03
N ALA A 107 9.07 -21.87 -11.38
CA ALA A 107 9.43 -20.68 -10.60
C ALA A 107 8.88 -20.74 -9.17
N ALA A 108 7.65 -21.24 -8.98
CA ALA A 108 7.08 -21.38 -7.65
C ALA A 108 7.78 -22.46 -6.80
N ASP A 109 8.28 -23.52 -7.44
CA ASP A 109 9.08 -24.58 -6.80
C ASP A 109 10.49 -24.07 -6.45
N GLU A 110 11.18 -23.38 -7.38
CA GLU A 110 12.51 -22.79 -7.18
C GLU A 110 12.54 -21.75 -6.06
N LEU A 111 11.47 -20.94 -5.96
CA LEU A 111 11.31 -19.94 -4.91
C LEU A 111 10.87 -20.55 -3.57
N GLY A 112 10.58 -21.86 -3.52
CA GLY A 112 10.11 -22.54 -2.31
C GLY A 112 8.80 -21.97 -1.77
N LEU A 113 7.89 -21.53 -2.66
CA LEU A 113 6.66 -20.86 -2.23
C LEU A 113 5.67 -21.85 -1.61
N GLU A 114 5.31 -21.59 -0.36
CA GLU A 114 4.31 -22.30 0.42
C GLU A 114 3.65 -21.37 1.44
N PRO A 115 2.44 -21.69 1.95
CA PRO A 115 1.80 -20.87 2.96
C PRO A 115 2.71 -20.61 4.18
N GLY A 116 2.85 -19.33 4.57
CA GLY A 116 3.72 -18.88 5.66
C GLY A 116 5.05 -18.27 5.20
N VAL A 117 5.45 -18.45 3.94
CA VAL A 117 6.68 -17.87 3.40
C VAL A 117 6.57 -16.35 3.26
N LEU A 118 7.60 -15.64 3.73
CA LEU A 118 7.77 -14.21 3.48
C LEU A 118 8.09 -13.99 2.01
N ALA A 119 7.24 -13.23 1.32
CA ALA A 119 7.38 -12.94 -0.10
C ALA A 119 7.10 -11.47 -0.40
N VAL A 120 7.59 -11.00 -1.55
CA VAL A 120 7.33 -9.65 -2.05
C VAL A 120 6.50 -9.75 -3.31
N ALA A 121 5.26 -9.28 -3.26
CA ALA A 121 4.45 -9.07 -4.46
C ALA A 121 4.99 -7.83 -5.19
N ALA A 122 5.56 -8.04 -6.37
CA ALA A 122 6.17 -6.99 -7.18
C ALA A 122 5.32 -6.74 -8.43
N VAL A 123 4.75 -5.54 -8.58
CA VAL A 123 3.83 -5.18 -9.67
C VAL A 123 4.45 -4.09 -10.53
N LYS A 124 4.56 -4.34 -11.84
CA LYS A 124 5.11 -3.38 -12.81
C LYS A 124 4.22 -2.13 -12.86
N ALA A 125 4.84 -0.94 -12.83
CA ALA A 125 4.14 0.33 -12.79
C ALA A 125 3.20 0.56 -14.00
N THR A 126 3.47 -0.08 -15.13
CA THR A 126 2.67 0.03 -16.35
C THR A 126 1.34 -0.72 -16.29
N ASN A 127 1.10 -1.54 -15.26
CA ASN A 127 -0.09 -2.39 -15.14
C ASN A 127 -1.00 -1.87 -14.01
N VAL A 128 -1.42 -0.60 -14.09
CA VAL A 128 -2.26 0.08 -13.10
C VAL A 128 -3.48 0.71 -13.80
N SER A 129 -4.67 0.52 -13.22
CA SER A 129 -5.89 1.24 -13.59
C SER A 129 -6.19 2.32 -12.55
N VAL A 130 -6.75 3.46 -12.98
CA VAL A 130 -7.12 4.57 -12.10
C VAL A 130 -8.64 4.74 -12.16
N GLU A 131 -9.28 4.69 -11.00
CA GLU A 131 -10.73 4.81 -10.85
C GLU A 131 -11.03 5.89 -9.81
N ILE A 132 -12.12 6.64 -10.02
CA ILE A 132 -12.63 7.62 -9.05
C ILE A 132 -13.88 7.00 -8.40
N PRO A 133 -13.93 6.83 -7.07
CA PRO A 133 -15.11 6.33 -6.39
C PRO A 133 -16.33 7.21 -6.68
N ARG A 134 -17.52 6.61 -6.77
CA ARG A 134 -18.76 7.39 -6.81
C ARG A 134 -18.87 8.21 -5.52
N ALA A 135 -19.11 9.51 -5.65
CA ALA A 135 -19.40 10.36 -4.50
C ALA A 135 -20.64 9.80 -3.78
N ARG A 136 -20.55 9.65 -2.45
CA ARG A 136 -21.66 9.21 -1.61
C ARG A 136 -22.55 10.39 -1.22
#